data_AF-P48535-F1
#
_entry.id   AF-P48535-F1
#
_cell.length_a   1.000
_cell.length_b   1.000
_cell.length_c   1.000
_cell.angle_alpha   90.00
_cell.angle_beta   90.00
_cell.angle_gamma   90.00
#
_symmetry.space_group_name_H-M   'P 1'
#
loop_
_entity.id
_entity.type
_entity.pdbx_description
1 polymer ?
#
loop_
_entity_poly.entity_id
_entity_poly.type
_entity_poly.pdbx_seq_one_letter_code
_entity_poly.pdbx_strand_id
1 'polypeptide(L)'
;MFSSSWQQVPKFVVQQVRTATKRAAGSRTSMKDSAGRRLGPKKYEGQATQVGEIIMRQRGTKFYPGENVGIGKDHTLFALEPGYVRYYLDPFHPGKKFIGVSLYKDVKLPLPHFEPRLRRFGKAIIEDEEKAIAEENALPRKIYLLKDELIKKQQEREIKREELKAEYSKIISDLKVELDQQELAFALPYLLRWRTCLKNGFNESDARFNSYYYLEQELKLKMRNQEKSKLDDKLTLLKQVSTKLNESLSFNNKLELTKYISPEEKNTLKTQLITDLKAIDIKDKNSKKQVLAKFTDAKNFLTLSEEVRLRRKFLKPVKPETELKKLEEPLKPSKKNLTTRRYNYEQNTIDVITRPKTDFLSKL
;
A
#
# COMPACT_ATOMS: atom_id res chain seq x y z
N MET A 1 -68.77 -58.48 -105.41
CA MET A 1 -69.78 -59.48 -105.05
C MET A 1 -70.49 -59.16 -103.74
N PHE A 2 -69.88 -59.36 -102.58
CA PHE A 2 -70.69 -60.01 -101.53
C PHE A 2 -70.22 -59.80 -100.08
N SER A 3 -71.21 -59.58 -99.20
CA SER A 3 -71.44 -60.27 -97.92
C SER A 3 -70.75 -59.89 -96.60
N SER A 4 -71.52 -60.15 -95.52
CA SER A 4 -71.17 -60.47 -94.12
C SER A 4 -70.94 -59.28 -93.15
N SER A 5 -71.78 -58.99 -92.13
CA SER A 5 -72.25 -59.76 -90.93
C SER A 5 -71.14 -59.99 -89.89
N TRP A 6 -71.29 -59.97 -88.56
CA TRP A 6 -72.27 -59.55 -87.53
C TRP A 6 -71.57 -59.90 -86.17
N GLN A 7 -71.90 -59.20 -85.07
CA GLN A 7 -71.87 -59.65 -83.64
C GLN A 7 -70.54 -59.75 -82.84
N GLN A 8 -70.43 -59.08 -81.68
CA GLN A 8 -70.65 -59.65 -80.32
C GLN A 8 -70.34 -58.68 -79.13
N VAL A 9 -71.35 -58.60 -78.25
CA VAL A 9 -71.65 -58.04 -76.89
C VAL A 9 -70.52 -57.74 -75.85
N PRO A 10 -70.68 -56.72 -74.94
CA PRO A 10 -69.68 -56.27 -73.96
C PRO A 10 -69.75 -56.95 -72.56
N LYS A 11 -68.65 -56.90 -71.78
CA LYS A 11 -68.56 -57.33 -70.36
C LYS A 11 -67.97 -56.23 -69.45
N PHE A 12 -68.73 -55.83 -68.43
CA PHE A 12 -68.30 -55.01 -67.27
C PHE A 12 -67.46 -55.85 -66.28
N VAL A 13 -66.40 -55.28 -65.68
CA VAL A 13 -65.79 -55.80 -64.43
C VAL A 13 -65.45 -54.64 -63.49
N VAL A 14 -66.03 -54.73 -62.29
CA VAL A 14 -65.92 -53.84 -61.13
C VAL A 14 -64.62 -54.11 -60.36
N GLN A 15 -63.79 -53.09 -60.07
CA GLN A 15 -62.69 -53.22 -59.09
C GLN A 15 -63.19 -52.90 -57.68
N GLN A 16 -63.13 -53.91 -56.80
CA GLN A 16 -63.42 -53.79 -55.36
C GLN A 16 -62.32 -52.99 -54.64
N VAL A 17 -62.71 -51.91 -53.96
CA VAL A 17 -61.92 -51.24 -52.93
C VAL A 17 -62.09 -52.01 -51.62
N ARG A 18 -60.99 -52.48 -51.00
CA ARG A 18 -60.98 -52.98 -49.62
C ARG A 18 -59.99 -52.20 -48.76
N THR A 19 -60.56 -51.62 -47.72
CA THR A 19 -59.93 -50.83 -46.66
C THR A 19 -59.34 -51.74 -45.59
N ALA A 20 -58.04 -51.58 -45.33
CA ALA A 20 -57.41 -51.96 -44.08
C ALA A 20 -56.37 -50.89 -43.74
N THR A 21 -56.67 -49.98 -42.80
CA THR A 21 -55.71 -48.98 -42.33
C THR A 21 -55.38 -49.21 -40.86
N LYS A 22 -54.56 -50.24 -40.58
CA LYS A 22 -53.70 -50.24 -39.40
C LYS A 22 -52.29 -49.84 -39.83
N ARG A 23 -51.84 -48.61 -39.53
CA ARG A 23 -50.40 -48.35 -39.34
C ARG A 23 -50.09 -48.60 -37.87
N ALA A 24 -50.03 -49.88 -37.53
CA ALA A 24 -49.49 -50.34 -36.28
C ALA A 24 -48.01 -49.90 -36.17
N ALA A 25 -47.72 -49.18 -35.09
CA ALA A 25 -46.49 -49.20 -34.31
C ALA A 25 -45.16 -49.40 -35.07
N GLY A 26 -44.53 -48.30 -35.50
CA GLY A 26 -43.13 -48.35 -35.92
C GLY A 26 -42.63 -47.07 -36.56
N SER A 27 -42.02 -46.18 -35.78
CA SER A 27 -41.02 -45.25 -36.31
C SER A 27 -39.78 -46.08 -36.71
N ARG A 28 -39.71 -46.61 -37.94
CA ARG A 28 -38.64 -47.56 -38.30
C ARG A 28 -37.94 -47.23 -39.63
N THR A 29 -37.46 -46.00 -39.79
CA THR A 29 -36.36 -45.65 -40.70
C THR A 29 -35.53 -44.50 -40.11
N SER A 30 -34.35 -44.78 -39.57
CA SER A 30 -33.42 -43.76 -39.05
C SER A 30 -32.46 -43.28 -40.14
N MET A 31 -32.93 -42.42 -41.05
CA MET A 31 -32.11 -41.79 -42.09
C MET A 31 -31.67 -40.37 -41.66
N LYS A 32 -31.12 -40.24 -40.44
CA LYS A 32 -30.63 -38.97 -39.89
C LYS A 32 -29.16 -39.11 -39.49
N ASP A 33 -28.28 -38.43 -40.22
CA ASP A 33 -26.90 -38.21 -39.81
C ASP A 33 -26.59 -36.71 -39.79
N SER A 34 -25.59 -36.32 -39.02
CA SER A 34 -25.18 -34.93 -38.89
C SER A 34 -23.99 -34.61 -39.78
N ALA A 35 -23.95 -33.39 -40.35
CA ALA A 35 -22.84 -32.99 -41.20
C ALA A 35 -21.47 -33.05 -40.48
N GLY A 36 -20.42 -33.39 -41.22
CA GLY A 36 -19.05 -33.42 -40.72
C GLY A 36 -18.61 -32.10 -40.08
N ARG A 37 -18.07 -32.17 -38.87
CA ARG A 37 -17.76 -30.99 -38.03
C ARG A 37 -16.44 -30.28 -38.37
N ARG A 38 -15.73 -30.74 -39.41
CA ARG A 38 -14.43 -30.17 -39.87
C ARG A 38 -13.38 -30.07 -38.75
N LEU A 39 -13.39 -31.04 -37.83
CA LEU A 39 -12.37 -31.20 -36.78
C LEU A 39 -11.03 -31.62 -37.40
N GLY A 40 -9.95 -31.55 -36.62
CA GLY A 40 -8.59 -31.90 -37.04
C GLY A 40 -7.63 -30.71 -37.01
N PRO A 41 -6.35 -30.98 -37.32
CA PRO A 41 -5.31 -29.96 -37.34
C PRO A 41 -5.59 -28.93 -38.44
N LYS A 42 -5.27 -27.68 -38.13
CA LYS A 42 -5.39 -26.51 -39.02
C LYS A 42 -4.02 -25.91 -39.34
N LYS A 43 -3.06 -26.10 -38.43
CA LYS A 43 -1.63 -25.86 -38.67
C LYS A 43 -0.83 -27.10 -38.29
N TYR A 44 0.16 -27.40 -39.12
CA TYR A 44 1.03 -28.58 -38.99
C TYR A 44 2.39 -28.20 -38.38
N GLU A 45 3.17 -29.21 -38.01
CA GLU A 45 4.54 -29.06 -37.50
C GLU A 45 5.39 -28.13 -38.39
N GLY A 46 6.10 -27.19 -37.76
CA GLY A 46 6.99 -26.24 -38.43
C GLY A 46 6.30 -25.12 -39.22
N GLN A 47 4.96 -25.08 -39.28
CA GLN A 47 4.26 -24.00 -39.95
C GLN A 47 4.27 -22.72 -39.12
N ALA A 48 4.43 -21.58 -39.81
CA ALA A 48 4.36 -20.27 -39.17
C ALA A 48 2.92 -19.95 -38.74
N THR A 49 2.80 -19.33 -37.56
CA THR A 49 1.53 -18.84 -37.02
C THR A 49 1.60 -17.40 -36.56
N GLN A 50 0.44 -16.72 -36.61
CA GLN A 50 0.23 -15.39 -36.03
C GLN A 50 -0.66 -15.49 -34.77
N VAL A 51 -0.72 -14.41 -33.96
CA VAL A 51 -1.57 -14.37 -32.76
C VAL A 51 -3.04 -14.65 -33.14
N GLY A 52 -3.69 -15.58 -32.43
CA GLY A 52 -5.10 -15.91 -32.60
C GLY A 52 -5.40 -16.94 -33.69
N GLU A 53 -4.42 -17.33 -34.51
CA GLU A 53 -4.65 -18.39 -35.50
C GLU A 53 -4.96 -19.74 -34.83
N ILE A 54 -5.96 -20.44 -35.36
CA ILE A 54 -6.35 -21.76 -34.89
C ILE A 54 -5.34 -22.80 -35.37
N ILE A 55 -4.81 -23.60 -34.44
CA ILE A 55 -3.86 -24.69 -34.71
C ILE A 55 -4.58 -26.03 -34.80
N MET A 56 -5.56 -26.29 -33.92
CA MET A 56 -6.26 -27.58 -33.84
C MET A 56 -7.73 -27.39 -33.43
N ARG A 57 -8.67 -27.98 -34.19
CA ARG A 57 -10.07 -28.12 -33.75
C ARG A 57 -10.35 -29.55 -33.30
N GLN A 58 -10.90 -29.73 -32.11
CA GLN A 58 -11.06 -31.06 -31.52
C GLN A 58 -12.35 -31.20 -30.71
N ARG A 59 -12.60 -32.42 -30.23
CA ARG A 59 -13.61 -32.73 -29.23
C ARG A 59 -12.87 -33.40 -28.07
N GLY A 60 -12.91 -32.76 -26.90
CA GLY A 60 -11.97 -33.02 -25.83
C GLY A 60 -10.53 -32.61 -26.19
N THR A 61 -9.62 -32.78 -25.24
CA THR A 61 -8.19 -32.48 -25.38
C THR A 61 -7.44 -33.71 -25.89
N LYS A 62 -7.48 -33.96 -27.20
CA LYS A 62 -6.59 -34.96 -27.82
C LYS A 62 -5.14 -34.45 -27.85
N PHE A 63 -5.01 -33.15 -28.07
CA PHE A 63 -3.79 -32.37 -27.84
C PHE A 63 -4.06 -31.35 -26.73
N TYR A 64 -3.06 -31.16 -25.87
CA TYR A 64 -3.04 -30.18 -24.80
C TYR A 64 -2.29 -28.91 -25.26
N PRO A 65 -2.65 -27.72 -24.74
CA PRO A 65 -1.90 -26.50 -25.00
C PRO A 65 -0.50 -26.60 -24.39
N GLY A 66 0.52 -26.37 -25.20
CA GLY A 66 1.93 -26.27 -24.80
C GLY A 66 2.41 -24.82 -24.69
N GLU A 67 3.70 -24.60 -24.89
CA GLU A 67 4.31 -23.25 -24.84
C GLU A 67 3.63 -22.30 -25.84
N ASN A 68 3.30 -21.08 -25.43
CA ASN A 68 2.72 -20.01 -26.28
C ASN A 68 1.40 -20.39 -27.01
N VAL A 69 0.62 -21.33 -26.47
CA VAL A 69 -0.67 -21.77 -27.03
C VAL A 69 -1.78 -21.65 -26.01
N GLY A 70 -2.92 -21.09 -26.44
CA GLY A 70 -4.16 -21.00 -25.67
C GLY A 70 -5.14 -22.09 -26.05
N ILE A 71 -6.12 -22.34 -25.17
CA ILE A 71 -7.23 -23.27 -25.39
C ILE A 71 -8.57 -22.56 -25.27
N GLY A 72 -9.42 -22.71 -26.29
CA GLY A 72 -10.78 -22.15 -26.32
C GLY A 72 -11.81 -23.06 -25.65
N LYS A 73 -13.06 -22.58 -25.54
CA LYS A 73 -14.18 -23.30 -24.90
C LYS A 73 -14.46 -24.68 -25.51
N ASP A 74 -14.31 -24.83 -26.83
CA ASP A 74 -14.51 -26.11 -27.54
C ASP A 74 -13.23 -26.96 -27.61
N HIS A 75 -12.25 -26.67 -26.74
CA HIS A 75 -10.90 -27.24 -26.73
C HIS A 75 -10.07 -26.96 -27.99
N THR A 76 -10.48 -25.96 -28.79
CA THR A 76 -9.69 -25.48 -29.93
C THR A 76 -8.38 -24.86 -29.43
N LEU A 77 -7.25 -25.28 -30.00
CA LEU A 77 -5.94 -24.69 -29.69
C LEU A 77 -5.64 -23.54 -30.65
N PHE A 78 -5.14 -22.42 -30.12
CA PHE A 78 -4.79 -21.23 -30.90
C PHE A 78 -3.48 -20.60 -30.41
N ALA A 79 -2.75 -19.94 -31.31
CA ALA A 79 -1.47 -19.32 -30.97
C ALA A 79 -1.65 -18.05 -30.13
N LEU A 80 -0.90 -17.92 -29.03
CA LEU A 80 -0.84 -16.67 -28.23
C LEU A 80 0.24 -15.72 -28.77
N GLU A 81 1.21 -16.25 -29.49
CA GLU A 81 2.35 -15.52 -30.01
C GLU A 81 2.66 -15.94 -31.45
N PRO A 82 3.18 -15.04 -32.33
CA PRO A 82 3.76 -15.48 -33.57
C PRO A 82 4.97 -16.37 -33.37
N GLY A 83 5.14 -17.34 -34.27
CA GLY A 83 6.22 -18.32 -34.20
C GLY A 83 5.94 -19.51 -35.10
N TYR A 84 6.46 -20.67 -34.74
CA TYR A 84 6.34 -21.92 -35.48
C TYR A 84 5.68 -23.00 -34.64
N VAL A 85 4.67 -23.68 -35.19
CA VAL A 85 3.93 -24.72 -34.47
C VAL A 85 4.81 -25.94 -34.24
N ARG A 86 4.81 -26.45 -33.01
CA ARG A 86 5.53 -27.65 -32.59
C ARG A 86 4.60 -28.62 -31.88
N TYR A 87 4.62 -29.87 -32.30
CA TYR A 87 3.97 -31.01 -31.69
C TYR A 87 5.03 -31.78 -30.90
N TYR A 88 4.82 -31.98 -29.60
CA TYR A 88 5.83 -32.60 -28.75
C TYR A 88 5.20 -33.38 -27.59
N LEU A 89 6.02 -34.18 -26.93
CA LEU A 89 5.71 -34.85 -25.67
C LEU A 89 6.52 -34.17 -24.58
N ASP A 90 5.87 -33.86 -23.46
CA ASP A 90 6.52 -33.24 -22.32
C ASP A 90 6.77 -34.31 -21.23
N PRO A 91 8.03 -34.53 -20.79
CA PRO A 91 8.35 -35.44 -19.70
C PRO A 91 7.56 -35.18 -18.41
N PHE A 92 7.15 -33.93 -18.13
CA PHE A 92 6.34 -33.62 -16.95
C PHE A 92 4.90 -34.17 -17.03
N HIS A 93 4.45 -34.54 -18.22
CA HIS A 93 3.07 -34.93 -18.50
C HIS A 93 2.99 -36.20 -19.36
N PRO A 94 3.41 -37.36 -18.82
CA PRO A 94 3.39 -38.62 -19.55
C PRO A 94 1.96 -38.97 -20.01
N GLY A 95 1.85 -39.54 -21.22
CA GLY A 95 0.57 -39.91 -21.83
C GLY A 95 -0.21 -38.75 -22.48
N LYS A 96 0.29 -37.51 -22.40
CA LYS A 96 -0.33 -36.34 -23.04
C LYS A 96 0.50 -35.85 -24.22
N LYS A 97 -0.19 -35.42 -25.28
CA LYS A 97 0.42 -34.82 -26.49
C LYS A 97 0.22 -33.31 -26.44
N PHE A 98 1.27 -32.55 -26.72
CA PHE A 98 1.23 -31.08 -26.66
C PHE A 98 1.37 -30.48 -28.04
N ILE A 99 0.76 -29.30 -28.21
CA ILE A 99 1.00 -28.39 -29.32
C ILE A 99 1.42 -27.06 -28.72
N GLY A 100 2.63 -26.62 -29.04
CA GLY A 100 3.16 -25.30 -28.67
C GLY A 100 3.54 -24.48 -29.90
N VAL A 101 3.97 -23.25 -29.67
CA VAL A 101 4.52 -22.34 -30.67
C VAL A 101 5.91 -21.91 -30.22
N SER A 102 6.94 -22.32 -30.95
CA SER A 102 8.31 -21.86 -30.72
C SER A 102 8.50 -20.47 -31.32
N LEU A 103 9.12 -19.55 -30.58
CA LEU A 103 9.35 -18.18 -31.06
C LEU A 103 10.22 -18.11 -32.32
N TYR A 104 11.20 -19.02 -32.41
CA TYR A 104 12.12 -19.13 -33.54
C TYR A 104 12.03 -20.51 -34.17
N LYS A 105 12.49 -20.62 -35.43
CA LYS A 105 12.45 -21.87 -36.20
C LYS A 105 13.45 -22.92 -35.72
N ASP A 106 14.52 -22.51 -35.05
CA ASP A 106 15.58 -23.43 -34.60
C ASP A 106 15.29 -24.02 -33.21
N VAL A 107 14.43 -23.34 -32.46
CA VAL A 107 14.02 -23.77 -31.12
C VAL A 107 13.06 -24.94 -31.24
N LYS A 108 13.37 -26.03 -30.53
CA LYS A 108 12.53 -27.20 -30.39
C LYS A 108 11.78 -27.15 -29.06
N LEU A 109 10.56 -27.68 -29.04
CA LEU A 109 9.80 -27.90 -27.82
C LEU A 109 9.82 -29.42 -27.49
N PRO A 110 9.85 -29.82 -26.21
CA PRO A 110 9.81 -28.98 -25.01
C PRO A 110 11.14 -28.24 -24.76
N LEU A 111 11.07 -27.04 -24.17
CA LEU A 111 12.26 -26.30 -23.75
C LEU A 111 12.91 -26.99 -22.53
N PRO A 112 14.24 -26.86 -22.34
CA PRO A 112 14.89 -27.30 -21.11
C PRO A 112 14.30 -26.57 -19.89
N HIS A 113 13.87 -27.32 -18.88
CA HIS A 113 13.10 -26.79 -17.74
C HIS A 113 13.82 -25.69 -16.94
N PHE A 114 15.14 -25.82 -16.80
CA PHE A 114 15.95 -24.89 -16.00
C PHE A 114 16.54 -23.75 -16.82
N GLU A 115 16.36 -23.74 -18.14
CA GLU A 115 16.79 -22.62 -18.97
C GLU A 115 15.82 -21.43 -18.85
N PRO A 116 16.30 -20.19 -19.02
CA PRO A 116 15.44 -19.02 -18.97
C PRO A 116 14.38 -19.10 -20.09
N ARG A 117 13.13 -18.80 -19.74
CA ARG A 117 12.03 -18.81 -20.71
C ARG A 117 12.29 -17.79 -21.83
N LEU A 118 12.26 -18.26 -23.07
CA LEU A 118 12.27 -17.41 -24.25
C LEU A 118 10.95 -16.63 -24.30
N ARG A 119 11.01 -15.30 -24.29
CA ARG A 119 9.84 -14.40 -24.29
C ARG A 119 9.97 -13.37 -25.40
N ARG A 120 8.85 -13.03 -26.07
CA ARG A 120 8.81 -11.89 -26.99
C ARG A 120 8.28 -10.64 -26.28
N PHE A 121 9.01 -9.54 -26.36
CA PHE A 121 8.56 -8.24 -25.80
C PHE A 121 7.30 -7.71 -26.50
N GLY A 122 7.24 -7.83 -27.83
CA GLY A 122 6.03 -7.56 -28.62
C GLY A 122 5.63 -6.10 -28.75
N LYS A 123 6.51 -5.16 -28.40
CA LYS A 123 6.31 -3.71 -28.57
C LYS A 123 7.51 -3.09 -29.28
N ALA A 124 7.28 -1.96 -29.95
CA ALA A 124 8.31 -1.15 -30.60
C ALA A 124 8.44 0.19 -29.88
N ILE A 125 9.61 0.82 -30.01
CA ILE A 125 9.80 2.21 -29.59
C ILE A 125 9.04 3.10 -30.58
N ILE A 126 8.34 4.11 -30.06
CA ILE A 126 7.66 5.10 -30.90
C ILE A 126 8.70 6.15 -31.28
N GLU A 127 9.19 6.08 -32.52
CA GLU A 127 10.19 7.03 -33.05
C GLU A 127 9.60 8.40 -33.39
N ASP A 128 8.30 8.43 -33.70
CA ASP A 128 7.57 9.63 -34.03
C ASP A 128 7.25 10.44 -32.76
N GLU A 129 7.85 11.62 -32.63
CA GLU A 129 7.78 12.47 -31.43
C GLU A 129 6.33 12.81 -31.07
N GLU A 130 5.47 13.13 -32.06
CA GLU A 130 4.08 13.49 -31.80
C GLU A 130 3.30 12.32 -31.18
N LYS A 131 3.53 11.10 -31.68
CA LYS A 131 2.92 9.89 -31.12
C LYS A 131 3.51 9.55 -29.75
N ALA A 132 4.80 9.78 -29.53
CA ALA A 132 5.43 9.58 -28.24
C ALA A 132 4.82 10.52 -27.18
N ILE A 133 4.65 11.81 -27.51
CA ILE A 133 3.99 12.80 -26.65
C ILE A 133 2.53 12.42 -26.39
N ALA A 134 1.81 11.92 -27.41
CA ALA A 134 0.44 11.45 -27.25
C ALA A 134 0.33 10.25 -26.28
N GLU A 135 1.26 9.29 -26.38
CA GLU A 135 1.34 8.13 -25.48
C GLU A 135 1.71 8.56 -24.05
N GLU A 136 2.65 9.52 -23.87
CA GLU A 136 3.00 10.07 -22.57
C GLU A 136 1.83 10.79 -21.89
N ASN A 137 1.01 11.50 -22.66
CA ASN A 137 -0.18 12.18 -22.17
C ASN A 137 -1.33 11.23 -21.85
N ALA A 138 -1.33 10.01 -22.39
CA ALA A 138 -2.38 9.03 -22.18
C ALA A 138 -2.33 8.45 -20.76
N LEU A 139 -3.26 8.88 -19.91
CA LEU A 139 -3.38 8.39 -18.53
C LEU A 139 -4.60 7.45 -18.38
N PRO A 140 -4.49 6.36 -17.58
CA PRO A 140 -5.65 5.60 -17.16
C PRO A 140 -6.69 6.50 -16.48
N ARG A 141 -7.98 6.28 -16.77
CA ARG A 141 -9.10 7.08 -16.23
C ARG A 141 -9.02 7.30 -14.71
N LYS A 142 -8.65 6.27 -13.95
CA LYS A 142 -8.50 6.36 -12.49
C LYS A 142 -7.45 7.38 -12.06
N ILE A 143 -6.31 7.44 -12.77
CA ILE A 143 -5.21 8.37 -12.48
C ILE A 143 -5.63 9.78 -12.87
N TYR A 144 -6.26 9.95 -14.03
CA TYR A 144 -6.76 11.25 -14.48
C TYR A 144 -7.72 11.88 -13.46
N LEU A 145 -8.71 11.12 -12.98
CA LEU A 145 -9.68 11.62 -11.99
C LEU A 145 -9.06 12.00 -10.64
N LEU A 146 -7.96 11.34 -10.23
CA LEU A 146 -7.29 11.61 -8.95
C LEU A 146 -6.16 12.63 -9.05
N LYS A 147 -5.70 12.96 -10.27
CA LYS A 147 -4.51 13.77 -10.52
C LYS A 147 -4.58 15.12 -9.79
N ASP A 148 -5.66 15.87 -9.98
CA ASP A 148 -5.78 17.22 -9.45
C ASP A 148 -5.85 17.24 -7.91
N GLU A 149 -6.53 16.26 -7.32
CA GLU A 149 -6.58 16.08 -5.86
C GLU A 149 -5.18 15.77 -5.29
N LEU A 150 -4.42 14.90 -5.96
CA LEU A 150 -3.07 14.55 -5.54
C LEU A 150 -2.09 15.72 -5.66
N ILE A 151 -2.21 16.52 -6.73
CA ILE A 151 -1.42 17.76 -6.92
C ILE A 151 -1.75 18.75 -5.82
N LYS A 152 -3.04 18.99 -5.52
CA LYS A 152 -3.44 19.86 -4.43
C LYS A 152 -2.87 19.41 -3.08
N LYS A 153 -2.98 18.11 -2.76
CA LYS A 153 -2.36 17.53 -1.54
C LYS A 153 -0.85 17.65 -1.53
N GLN A 154 -0.20 17.64 -2.69
CA GLN A 154 1.24 17.90 -2.78
C GLN A 154 1.57 19.37 -2.47
N GLN A 155 0.86 20.31 -3.09
CA GLN A 155 1.03 21.75 -2.84
C GLN A 155 0.80 22.09 -1.36
N GLU A 156 -0.25 21.54 -0.74
CA GLU A 156 -0.51 21.71 0.71
C GLU A 156 0.65 21.19 1.58
N ARG A 157 1.34 20.13 1.16
CA ARG A 157 2.52 19.60 1.86
C ARG A 157 3.74 20.49 1.64
N GLU A 158 3.88 21.11 0.47
CA GLU A 158 4.97 22.03 0.15
C GLU A 158 4.85 23.32 0.95
N ILE A 159 3.64 23.93 1.01
CA ILE A 159 3.35 25.11 1.84
C ILE A 159 3.72 24.84 3.31
N LYS A 160 3.28 23.70 3.89
CA LYS A 160 3.63 23.32 5.27
C LYS A 160 5.14 23.15 5.49
N ARG A 161 5.89 22.71 4.47
CA ARG A 161 7.35 22.58 4.56
C ARG A 161 8.01 23.97 4.53
N GLU A 162 7.50 24.89 3.74
CA GLU A 162 7.97 26.28 3.69
C GLU A 162 7.68 27.02 4.99
N GLU A 163 6.50 26.85 5.57
CA GLU A 163 6.15 27.36 6.90
C GLU A 163 7.14 26.86 7.96
N LEU A 164 7.40 25.54 8.01
CA LEU A 164 8.38 24.97 8.94
C LEU A 164 9.80 25.49 8.71
N LYS A 165 10.21 25.70 7.45
CA LYS A 165 11.52 26.31 7.14
C LYS A 165 11.61 27.74 7.68
N ALA A 166 10.55 28.53 7.51
CA ALA A 166 10.47 29.90 8.03
C ALA A 166 10.45 29.94 9.57
N GLU A 167 9.82 28.95 10.22
CA GLU A 167 9.90 28.78 11.67
C GLU A 167 11.33 28.47 12.12
N TYR A 168 12.02 27.54 11.44
CA TYR A 168 13.41 27.22 11.77
C TYR A 168 14.37 28.38 11.55
N SER A 169 14.22 29.15 10.48
CA SER A 169 15.07 30.33 10.29
C SER A 169 14.93 31.33 11.43
N LYS A 170 13.70 31.54 11.94
CA LYS A 170 13.45 32.39 13.11
C LYS A 170 14.06 31.82 14.39
N ILE A 171 13.88 30.52 14.64
CA ILE A 171 14.44 29.88 15.84
C ILE A 171 15.98 29.88 15.81
N ILE A 172 16.60 29.68 14.65
CA ILE A 172 18.06 29.75 14.49
C ILE A 172 18.57 31.15 14.84
N SER A 173 17.90 32.21 14.37
CA SER A 173 18.26 33.58 14.72
C SER A 173 18.07 33.86 16.22
N ASP A 174 16.99 33.34 16.83
CA ASP A 174 16.72 33.52 18.26
C ASP A 174 17.75 32.79 19.15
N LEU A 175 18.22 31.61 18.70
CA LEU A 175 19.25 30.83 19.39
C LEU A 175 20.68 31.32 19.12
N LYS A 176 20.86 32.37 18.32
CA LYS A 176 22.15 32.97 17.97
C LYS A 176 23.16 31.99 17.38
N VAL A 177 22.69 31.04 16.57
CA VAL A 177 23.59 30.16 15.80
C VAL A 177 24.00 30.92 14.54
N GLU A 178 25.23 31.40 14.50
CA GLU A 178 25.80 32.14 13.37
C GLU A 178 25.84 31.21 12.15
N LEU A 179 25.04 31.47 11.11
CA LEU A 179 25.07 30.72 9.85
C LEU A 179 25.03 31.72 8.68
N ASP A 180 25.91 31.54 7.71
CA ASP A 180 25.88 32.31 6.47
C ASP A 180 24.66 31.97 5.62
N GLN A 181 24.31 32.82 4.65
CA GLN A 181 23.18 32.56 3.75
C GLN A 181 23.32 31.23 2.99
N GLN A 182 24.55 30.85 2.60
CA GLN A 182 24.83 29.57 1.96
C GLN A 182 24.67 28.40 2.94
N GLU A 183 25.14 28.54 4.18
CA GLU A 183 24.98 27.52 5.22
C GLU A 183 23.50 27.32 5.57
N LEU A 184 22.73 28.41 5.66
CA LEU A 184 21.30 28.40 5.94
C LEU A 184 20.52 27.61 4.87
N ALA A 185 20.91 27.76 3.59
CA ALA A 185 20.30 27.03 2.48
C ALA A 185 20.47 25.50 2.62
N PHE A 186 21.55 25.02 3.22
CA PHE A 186 21.77 23.60 3.53
C PHE A 186 21.15 23.19 4.88
N ALA A 187 21.18 24.08 5.86
CA ALA A 187 20.67 23.84 7.21
C ALA A 187 19.16 23.58 7.23
N LEU A 188 18.37 24.39 6.51
CA LEU A 188 16.91 24.29 6.54
C LEU A 188 16.39 22.94 5.99
N PRO A 189 16.82 22.45 4.80
CA PRO A 189 16.48 21.11 4.34
C PRO A 189 16.95 20.00 5.28
N TYR A 190 18.15 20.14 5.86
CA TYR A 190 18.70 19.17 6.81
C TYR A 190 17.80 19.04 8.06
N LEU A 191 17.41 20.16 8.67
CA LEU A 191 16.54 20.17 9.86
C LEU A 191 15.14 19.63 9.55
N LEU A 192 14.57 19.98 8.41
CA LEU A 192 13.27 19.46 7.98
C LEU A 192 13.31 17.94 7.80
N ARG A 193 14.38 17.42 7.19
CA ARG A 193 14.58 15.99 7.01
C ARG A 193 14.80 15.28 8.34
N TRP A 194 15.62 15.86 9.22
CA TRP A 194 15.88 15.32 10.56
C TRP A 194 14.58 15.21 11.37
N ARG A 195 13.77 16.27 11.41
CA ARG A 195 12.45 16.22 12.05
C ARG A 195 11.57 15.12 11.46
N THR A 196 11.57 14.99 10.13
CA THR A 196 10.76 13.96 9.45
C THR A 196 11.18 12.56 9.85
N CYS A 197 12.49 12.30 9.97
CA CYS A 197 13.02 11.04 10.47
C CYS A 197 12.60 10.77 11.92
N LEU A 198 12.71 11.76 12.81
CA LEU A 198 12.25 11.61 14.20
C LEU A 198 10.74 11.32 14.28
N LYS A 199 9.93 12.02 13.48
CA LYS A 199 8.49 11.78 13.40
C LYS A 199 8.16 10.35 12.96
N ASN A 200 8.99 9.76 12.10
CA ASN A 200 8.81 8.41 11.58
C ASN A 200 9.34 7.30 12.50
N GLY A 201 9.92 7.64 13.66
CA GLY A 201 10.38 6.67 14.65
C GLY A 201 11.84 6.22 14.51
N PHE A 202 12.68 6.97 13.80
CA PHE A 202 14.12 6.73 13.81
C PHE A 202 14.77 7.25 15.10
N ASN A 203 15.83 6.58 15.55
CA ASN A 203 16.69 7.07 16.62
C ASN A 203 17.34 8.41 16.25
N GLU A 204 17.74 9.21 17.24
CA GLU A 204 18.30 10.55 16.98
C GLU A 204 19.59 10.50 16.14
N SER A 205 20.49 9.55 16.42
CA SER A 205 21.72 9.33 15.65
C SER A 205 21.43 8.99 14.19
N ASP A 206 20.53 8.03 13.97
CA ASP A 206 20.20 7.50 12.65
C ASP A 206 19.42 8.55 11.84
N ALA A 207 18.56 9.32 12.51
CA ALA A 207 17.83 10.42 11.89
C ALA A 207 18.78 11.51 11.37
N ARG A 208 19.80 11.90 12.16
CA ARG A 208 20.84 12.85 11.73
C ARG A 208 21.64 12.30 10.54
N PHE A 209 22.12 11.06 10.65
CA PHE A 209 22.88 10.39 9.59
C PHE A 209 22.09 10.29 8.27
N ASN A 210 20.85 9.81 8.33
CA ASN A 210 20.00 9.67 7.14
C ASN A 210 19.67 11.03 6.49
N SER A 211 19.59 12.09 7.29
CA SER A 211 19.34 13.44 6.79
C SER A 211 20.56 14.01 6.06
N TYR A 212 21.75 13.81 6.64
CA TYR A 212 23.02 14.16 6.00
C TYR A 212 23.22 13.39 4.70
N TYR A 213 23.11 12.07 4.75
CA TYR A 213 23.36 11.19 3.60
C TYR A 213 22.40 11.46 2.44
N TYR A 214 21.13 11.77 2.73
CA TYR A 214 20.17 12.17 1.69
C TYR A 214 20.65 13.43 0.93
N LEU A 215 21.09 14.47 1.65
CA LEU A 215 21.57 15.71 1.01
C LEU A 215 22.89 15.50 0.27
N GLU A 216 23.77 14.66 0.81
CA GLU A 216 25.01 14.24 0.13
C GLU A 216 24.69 13.59 -1.23
N GLN A 217 23.75 12.65 -1.27
CA GLN A 217 23.35 11.99 -2.51
C GLN A 217 22.65 12.94 -3.48
N GLU A 218 21.80 13.84 -2.98
CA GLU A 218 21.15 14.87 -3.80
C GLU A 218 22.19 15.80 -4.45
N LEU A 219 23.23 16.19 -3.72
CA LEU A 219 24.35 16.96 -4.25
C LEU A 219 25.14 16.20 -5.31
N LYS A 220 25.49 14.93 -5.06
CA LYS A 220 26.18 14.07 -6.03
C LYS A 220 25.39 13.93 -7.33
N LEU A 221 24.07 13.78 -7.25
CA LEU A 221 23.19 13.69 -8.44
C LEU A 221 23.12 15.02 -9.20
N LYS A 222 22.95 16.16 -8.49
CA LYS A 222 22.92 17.49 -9.12
C LYS A 222 24.23 17.86 -9.81
N MET A 223 25.36 17.43 -9.25
CA MET A 223 26.70 17.76 -9.71
C MET A 223 27.33 16.65 -10.56
N ARG A 224 26.58 15.62 -10.97
CA ARG A 224 27.12 14.43 -11.66
C ARG A 224 27.92 14.76 -12.92
N ASN A 225 27.51 15.79 -13.65
CA ASN A 225 28.16 16.24 -14.89
C ASN A 225 29.13 17.42 -14.66
N GLN A 226 29.32 17.87 -13.42
CA GLN A 226 30.19 19.00 -13.08
C GLN A 226 31.56 18.53 -12.62
N GLU A 227 32.49 19.47 -12.47
CA GLU A 227 33.83 19.21 -11.96
C GLU A 227 33.78 18.66 -10.52
N LYS A 228 34.58 17.62 -10.27
CA LYS A 228 34.63 16.92 -8.98
C LYS A 228 35.08 17.84 -7.82
N SER A 229 35.99 18.78 -8.06
CA SER A 229 36.47 19.72 -7.05
C SER A 229 35.34 20.54 -6.41
N LYS A 230 34.48 21.14 -7.25
CA LYS A 230 33.31 21.90 -6.80
C LYS A 230 32.31 21.06 -6.01
N LEU A 231 32.20 19.77 -6.32
CA LEU A 231 31.37 18.84 -5.56
C LEU A 231 31.99 18.59 -4.18
N ASP A 232 33.29 18.31 -4.12
CA ASP A 232 33.99 18.04 -2.86
C ASP A 232 33.91 19.26 -1.92
N ASP A 233 34.05 20.48 -2.43
CA ASP A 233 33.87 21.73 -1.65
C ASP A 233 32.46 21.86 -1.05
N LYS A 234 31.41 21.52 -1.81
CA LYS A 234 30.03 21.54 -1.29
C LYS A 234 29.78 20.43 -0.27
N LEU A 235 30.40 19.26 -0.44
CA LEU A 235 30.27 18.14 0.49
C LEU A 235 30.97 18.44 1.81
N THR A 236 32.14 19.09 1.78
CA THR A 236 32.85 19.54 2.99
C THR A 236 32.03 20.60 3.72
N LEU A 237 31.48 21.60 3.02
CA LEU A 237 30.58 22.60 3.59
C LEU A 237 29.34 21.95 4.21
N LEU A 238 28.67 21.03 3.51
CA LEU A 238 27.50 20.31 4.05
C LEU A 238 27.85 19.57 5.35
N LYS A 239 29.02 18.91 5.39
CA LYS A 239 29.50 18.21 6.58
C LYS A 239 29.71 19.18 7.74
N GLN A 240 30.38 20.30 7.52
CA GLN A 240 30.62 21.35 8.52
C GLN A 240 29.31 21.93 9.07
N VAL A 241 28.35 22.26 8.19
CA VAL A 241 27.04 22.75 8.60
C VAL A 241 26.30 21.71 9.44
N SER A 242 26.30 20.44 9.01
CA SER A 242 25.62 19.37 9.75
C SER A 242 26.22 19.12 11.14
N THR A 243 27.55 19.17 11.29
CA THR A 243 28.21 19.01 12.60
C THR A 243 27.89 20.18 13.52
N LYS A 244 27.98 21.42 13.01
CA LYS A 244 27.64 22.64 13.74
C LYS A 244 26.19 22.63 14.26
N LEU A 245 25.25 22.21 13.42
CA LEU A 245 23.84 22.07 13.81
C LEU A 245 23.63 20.96 14.85
N ASN A 246 24.34 19.84 14.72
CA ASN A 246 24.24 18.70 15.64
C ASN A 246 24.74 19.00 17.04
N GLU A 247 25.71 19.92 17.16
CA GLU A 247 26.28 20.41 18.41
C GLU A 247 25.43 21.53 19.03
N SER A 248 24.80 22.36 18.20
CA SER A 248 24.08 23.55 18.67
C SER A 248 22.59 23.29 18.97
N LEU A 249 21.95 22.40 18.21
CA LEU A 249 20.51 22.24 18.17
C LEU A 249 20.05 20.80 18.47
N SER A 250 18.82 20.66 18.95
CA SER A 250 18.13 19.38 19.11
C SER A 250 16.62 19.58 18.99
N PHE A 251 15.89 18.52 18.64
CA PHE A 251 14.43 18.52 18.67
C PHE A 251 13.92 18.04 20.03
N ASN A 252 12.96 18.77 20.59
CA ASN A 252 12.28 18.37 21.81
C ASN A 252 11.27 17.24 21.55
N ASN A 253 10.60 16.76 22.60
CA ASN A 253 9.66 15.65 22.48
C ASN A 253 8.40 15.93 21.64
N LYS A 254 8.12 17.20 21.33
CA LYS A 254 7.04 17.67 20.45
C LYS A 254 7.51 18.02 19.05
N LEU A 255 8.78 17.74 18.71
CA LEU A 255 9.40 18.03 17.42
C LEU A 255 9.52 19.53 17.11
N GLU A 256 9.69 20.35 18.15
CA GLU A 256 10.07 21.76 18.06
C GLU A 256 11.60 21.87 18.19
N LEU A 257 12.20 22.83 17.50
CA LEU A 257 13.64 23.04 17.50
C LEU A 257 14.07 23.79 18.79
N THR A 258 15.10 23.29 19.45
CA THR A 258 15.60 23.81 20.73
C THR A 258 17.13 23.76 20.78
N LYS A 259 17.74 24.37 21.81
CA LYS A 259 19.17 24.24 22.06
C LYS A 259 19.54 22.79 22.37
N TYR A 260 20.71 22.35 21.91
CA TYR A 260 21.25 21.04 22.25
C TYR A 260 21.48 20.90 23.77
N ILE A 261 21.17 19.71 24.29
CA ILE A 261 21.37 19.32 25.68
C ILE A 261 22.02 17.95 25.65
N SER A 262 23.15 17.79 26.35
CA SER A 262 23.88 16.52 26.38
C SER A 262 23.05 15.42 27.06
N PRO A 263 23.28 14.12 26.75
CA PRO A 263 22.55 13.03 27.41
C PRO A 263 22.71 13.01 28.94
N GLU A 264 23.89 13.39 29.43
CA GLU A 264 24.19 13.51 30.86
C GLU A 264 23.41 14.64 31.50
N GLU A 265 23.39 15.83 30.88
CA GLU A 265 22.57 16.96 31.32
C GLU A 265 21.07 16.65 31.29
N LYS A 266 20.58 15.92 30.27
CA LYS A 266 19.18 15.48 30.24
C LYS A 266 18.85 14.61 31.45
N ASN A 267 19.76 13.71 31.85
CA ASN A 267 19.58 12.86 33.02
C ASN A 267 19.62 13.65 34.33
N THR A 268 20.54 14.61 34.49
CA THR A 268 20.59 15.46 35.69
C THR A 268 19.33 16.30 35.82
N LEU A 269 18.90 16.99 34.76
CA LEU A 269 17.65 17.77 34.73
C LEU A 269 16.43 16.90 35.02
N LYS A 270 16.40 15.67 34.50
CA LYS A 270 15.35 14.68 34.80
C LYS A 270 15.33 14.31 36.29
N THR A 271 16.49 14.05 36.89
CA THR A 271 16.56 13.73 38.33
C THR A 271 16.12 14.93 39.18
N GLN A 272 16.56 16.14 38.84
CA GLN A 272 16.17 17.39 39.49
C GLN A 272 14.67 17.63 39.38
N LEU A 273 14.08 17.44 38.20
CA LEU A 273 12.62 17.54 38.03
C LEU A 273 11.88 16.53 38.92
N ILE A 274 12.39 15.30 39.05
CA ILE A 274 11.75 14.29 39.89
C ILE A 274 11.86 14.64 41.38
N THR A 275 12.99 15.18 41.85
CA THR A 275 13.14 15.64 43.24
C THR A 275 12.22 16.80 43.53
N ASP A 276 12.15 17.74 42.59
CA ASP A 276 11.30 18.92 42.62
C ASP A 276 9.82 18.60 42.68
N LEU A 277 9.37 17.64 41.85
CA LEU A 277 7.98 17.20 41.84
C LEU A 277 7.61 16.41 43.11
N LYS A 278 8.56 15.73 43.75
CA LYS A 278 8.34 15.07 45.05
C LYS A 278 8.23 16.06 46.20
N ALA A 279 8.91 17.20 46.13
CA ALA A 279 8.90 18.22 47.17
C ALA A 279 7.59 19.03 47.21
N ILE A 280 6.90 19.19 46.07
CA ILE A 280 5.66 19.97 45.98
C ILE A 280 4.46 19.09 46.29
N ASP A 281 3.77 19.39 47.39
CA ASP A 281 2.44 18.85 47.67
C ASP A 281 1.34 19.81 47.15
N ILE A 282 0.44 19.29 46.31
CA ILE A 282 -0.55 20.10 45.60
C ILE A 282 -1.74 20.38 46.53
N LYS A 283 -1.70 21.42 47.36
CA LYS A 283 -2.83 21.81 48.24
C LYS A 283 -3.74 22.87 47.63
N ASP A 284 -3.13 23.84 46.96
CA ASP A 284 -3.80 25.04 46.47
C ASP A 284 -3.62 25.23 44.96
N LYS A 285 -4.41 26.13 44.37
CA LYS A 285 -4.28 26.56 42.96
C LYS A 285 -2.85 27.00 42.60
N ASN A 286 -2.15 27.66 43.52
CA ASN A 286 -0.77 28.13 43.31
C ASN A 286 0.21 26.96 43.19
N SER A 287 0.12 25.98 44.10
CA SER A 287 0.93 24.76 44.03
C SER A 287 0.68 23.97 42.74
N LYS A 288 -0.58 23.88 42.28
CA LYS A 288 -0.95 23.29 40.99
C LYS A 288 -0.29 24.03 39.82
N LYS A 289 -0.34 25.36 39.81
CA LYS A 289 0.32 26.18 38.78
C LYS A 289 1.83 25.99 38.77
N GLN A 290 2.47 25.90 39.94
CA GLN A 290 3.91 25.63 40.06
C GLN A 290 4.29 24.28 39.42
N VAL A 291 3.52 23.21 39.70
CA VAL A 291 3.76 21.90 39.07
C VAL A 291 3.58 21.96 37.55
N LEU A 292 2.53 22.64 37.07
CA LEU A 292 2.29 22.80 35.63
C LEU A 292 3.40 23.58 34.93
N ALA A 293 3.94 24.62 35.56
CA ALA A 293 5.07 25.39 35.06
C ALA A 293 6.33 24.51 34.94
N LYS A 294 6.62 23.63 35.91
CA LYS A 294 7.75 22.69 35.78
C LYS A 294 7.62 21.75 34.56
N PHE A 295 6.39 21.44 34.14
CA PHE A 295 6.14 20.64 32.93
C PHE A 295 6.22 21.41 31.61
N THR A 296 6.30 22.75 31.59
CA THR A 296 6.51 23.47 30.32
C THR A 296 7.92 23.28 29.80
N ASP A 297 8.89 23.23 30.71
CA ASP A 297 10.32 23.15 30.39
C ASP A 297 10.78 21.70 30.22
N ALA A 298 10.06 20.78 30.89
CA ALA A 298 10.19 19.32 30.79
C ALA A 298 10.29 18.77 29.36
N LYS A 299 9.59 19.40 28.41
CA LYS A 299 9.53 18.95 27.00
C LYS A 299 10.90 18.85 26.33
N ASN A 300 11.88 19.64 26.79
CA ASN A 300 13.20 19.78 26.17
C ASN A 300 14.15 18.62 26.51
N PHE A 301 13.99 17.99 27.67
CA PHE A 301 14.91 16.96 28.16
C PHE A 301 14.25 15.60 28.45
N LEU A 302 12.92 15.52 28.50
CA LEU A 302 12.20 14.26 28.69
C LEU A 302 11.69 13.69 27.37
N THR A 303 11.65 12.36 27.26
CA THR A 303 10.91 11.70 26.19
C THR A 303 9.40 11.90 26.36
N LEU A 304 8.63 11.76 25.27
CA LEU A 304 7.16 11.88 25.32
C LEU A 304 6.54 10.86 26.30
N SER A 305 7.05 9.63 26.31
CA SER A 305 6.58 8.56 27.20
C SER A 305 6.81 8.90 28.69
N GLU A 306 7.98 9.44 29.01
CA GLU A 306 8.31 9.83 30.38
C GLU A 306 7.51 11.03 30.85
N GLU A 307 7.30 12.05 30.01
CA GLU A 307 6.46 13.20 30.34
C GLU A 307 5.04 12.73 30.69
N VAL A 308 4.45 11.87 29.85
CA VAL A 308 3.11 11.30 30.08
C VAL A 308 3.05 10.52 31.40
N ARG A 309 4.08 9.72 31.70
CA ARG A 309 4.17 8.95 32.94
C ARG A 309 4.24 9.86 34.18
N LEU A 310 5.07 10.90 34.12
CA LEU A 310 5.25 11.85 35.23
C LEU A 310 3.98 12.68 35.46
N ARG A 311 3.34 13.19 34.39
CA ARG A 311 2.05 13.88 34.48
C ARG A 311 1.00 13.00 35.15
N ARG A 312 0.89 11.73 34.75
CA ARG A 312 -0.06 10.77 35.37
C ARG A 312 0.22 10.51 36.85
N LYS A 313 1.50 10.55 37.26
CA LYS A 313 1.91 10.30 38.65
C LYS A 313 1.60 11.47 39.58
N PHE A 314 1.94 12.70 39.17
CA PHE A 314 1.89 13.89 40.03
C PHE A 314 0.61 14.73 39.83
N LEU A 315 0.02 14.75 38.64
CA LEU A 315 -1.22 15.47 38.34
C LEU A 315 -2.40 14.49 38.29
N LYS A 316 -2.63 13.76 39.39
CA LYS A 316 -3.79 12.88 39.52
C LYS A 316 -5.08 13.71 39.50
N PRO A 317 -6.16 13.25 38.86
CA PRO A 317 -7.42 14.00 38.82
C PRO A 317 -8.05 14.17 40.21
N VAL A 318 -7.79 13.22 41.12
CA VAL A 318 -8.27 13.23 42.52
C VAL A 318 -7.13 12.76 43.43
N LYS A 319 -6.98 13.39 44.59
CA LYS A 319 -6.02 12.96 45.63
C LYS A 319 -6.41 11.62 46.27
N PRO A 320 -5.43 10.84 46.79
CA PRO A 320 -5.71 9.66 47.61
C PRO A 320 -6.39 10.00 48.94
N GLU A 321 -7.16 9.05 49.48
CA GLU A 321 -7.89 9.21 50.75
C GLU A 321 -7.01 9.18 52.01
N THR A 322 -5.69 9.18 51.89
CA THR A 322 -4.76 9.09 53.02
C THR A 322 -4.90 10.25 54.01
N GLU A 323 -5.19 11.46 53.53
CA GLU A 323 -5.43 12.61 54.41
C GLU A 323 -6.84 12.57 55.02
N LEU A 324 -7.83 12.07 54.27
CA LEU A 324 -9.20 11.88 54.76
C LEU A 324 -9.25 10.90 55.93
N LYS A 325 -8.42 9.85 55.92
CA LYS A 325 -8.31 8.87 57.01
C LYS A 325 -7.67 9.44 58.29
N LYS A 326 -6.98 10.59 58.22
CA LYS A 326 -6.37 11.25 59.39
C LYS A 326 -7.33 12.17 60.14
N LEU A 327 -8.49 12.49 59.56
CA LEU A 327 -9.51 13.30 60.22
C LEU A 327 -10.22 12.45 61.29
N GLU A 328 -10.34 12.98 62.51
CA GLU A 328 -11.02 12.31 63.63
C GLU A 328 -12.52 12.10 63.35
N GLU A 329 -13.15 13.02 62.61
CA GLU A 329 -14.56 12.94 62.22
C GLU A 329 -14.76 12.96 60.70
N PRO A 330 -15.70 12.15 60.16
CA PRO A 330 -16.02 12.16 58.73
C PRO A 330 -16.67 13.48 58.31
N LEU A 331 -16.22 14.03 57.18
CA LEU A 331 -16.79 15.26 56.62
C LEU A 331 -18.29 15.10 56.29
N LYS A 332 -19.10 16.07 56.71
CA LYS A 332 -20.53 16.12 56.38
C LYS A 332 -20.76 16.62 54.94
N PRO A 333 -21.82 16.17 54.24
CA PRO A 333 -22.16 16.68 52.92
C PRO A 333 -22.47 18.18 52.99
N SER A 334 -21.77 18.98 52.20
CA SER A 334 -21.92 20.44 52.17
C SER A 334 -21.59 20.95 50.76
N LYS A 335 -21.90 22.21 50.44
CA LYS A 335 -21.51 22.82 49.15
C LYS A 335 -20.00 22.79 48.89
N LYS A 336 -19.16 22.67 49.93
CA LYS A 336 -17.70 22.59 49.84
C LYS A 336 -17.20 21.15 49.64
N ASN A 337 -18.04 20.16 49.87
CA ASN A 337 -17.68 18.74 49.81
C ASN A 337 -18.42 18.03 48.66
N LEU A 338 -17.87 16.94 48.16
CA LEU A 338 -18.50 16.05 47.21
C LEU A 338 -18.56 14.64 47.82
N THR A 339 -19.75 14.06 47.82
CA THR A 339 -19.98 12.71 48.31
C THR A 339 -19.99 11.72 47.16
N THR A 340 -19.19 10.66 47.28
CA THR A 340 -19.12 9.53 46.35
C THR A 340 -19.43 8.25 47.11
N ARG A 341 -20.17 7.33 46.49
CA ARG A 341 -20.47 6.02 47.09
C ARG A 341 -19.58 4.97 46.42
N ARG A 342 -18.98 4.08 47.20
CA ARG A 342 -18.28 2.89 46.68
C ARG A 342 -18.77 1.65 47.42
N TYR A 343 -18.63 0.50 46.78
CA TYR A 343 -18.89 -0.78 47.45
C TYR A 343 -17.65 -1.23 48.20
N ASN A 344 -17.80 -1.60 49.47
CA ASN A 344 -16.75 -2.18 50.30
C ASN A 344 -16.94 -3.70 50.37
N TYR A 345 -16.03 -4.43 49.73
CA TYR A 345 -16.10 -5.90 49.64
C TYR A 345 -15.74 -6.60 50.96
N GLU A 346 -15.05 -5.95 51.90
CA GLU A 346 -14.71 -6.56 53.19
C GLU A 346 -15.92 -6.59 54.14
N GLN A 347 -16.75 -5.55 54.09
CA GLN A 347 -17.95 -5.42 54.93
C GLN A 347 -19.26 -5.75 54.20
N ASN A 348 -19.20 -5.95 52.87
CA ASN A 348 -20.37 -6.09 52.00
C ASN A 348 -21.40 -4.95 52.12
N THR A 349 -20.89 -3.74 52.37
CA THR A 349 -21.69 -2.53 52.61
C THR A 349 -21.32 -1.44 51.60
N ILE A 350 -22.16 -0.41 51.48
CA ILE A 350 -21.87 0.77 50.67
C ILE A 350 -21.18 1.82 51.55
N ASP A 351 -19.91 2.09 51.28
CA ASP A 351 -19.18 3.19 51.90
C ASP A 351 -19.62 4.52 51.25
N VAL A 352 -20.06 5.46 52.09
CA VAL A 352 -20.34 6.84 51.69
C VAL A 352 -19.14 7.70 52.03
N ILE A 353 -18.38 8.13 51.02
CA ILE A 353 -17.15 8.90 51.19
C ILE A 353 -17.39 10.35 50.81
N THR A 354 -17.24 11.24 51.77
CA THR A 354 -17.34 12.68 51.55
C THR A 354 -15.95 13.30 51.50
N ARG A 355 -15.58 13.87 50.36
CA ARG A 355 -14.29 14.53 50.13
C ARG A 355 -14.45 16.05 50.00
N PRO A 356 -13.50 16.88 50.44
CA PRO A 356 -13.53 18.29 50.12
C PRO A 356 -13.32 18.51 48.62
N LYS A 357 -13.91 19.57 48.05
CA LYS A 357 -13.72 19.90 46.63
C LYS A 357 -12.26 20.18 46.27
N THR A 358 -11.43 20.57 47.24
CA THR A 358 -9.98 20.79 47.10
C THR A 358 -9.20 19.54 46.72
N ASP A 359 -9.75 18.33 46.96
CA ASP A 359 -9.10 17.06 46.56
C ASP A 359 -9.15 16.81 45.05
N PHE A 360 -10.04 17.49 44.33
CA PHE A 360 -10.19 17.36 42.89
C PHE A 360 -9.30 18.38 42.20
N LEU A 361 -8.34 17.90 41.42
CA LEU A 361 -7.37 18.76 40.73
C LEU A 361 -8.05 19.79 39.82
N SER A 362 -9.21 19.47 39.24
CA SER A 362 -9.99 20.40 38.40
C SER A 362 -10.70 21.51 39.18
N LYS A 363 -10.93 21.33 40.49
CA LYS A 363 -11.60 22.28 41.37
C LYS A 363 -10.62 23.13 42.20
N LEU A 364 -9.32 22.85 42.09
CA LEU A 364 -8.21 23.75 42.45
C LEU A 364 -7.97 24.76 41.32
#